data_AF-A0A7L1ETR3-F1
#
_entry.id   AF-A0A7L1ETR3-F1
#
_cell.length_a   1.000
_cell.length_b   1.000
_cell.length_c   1.000
_cell.angle_alpha   90.00
_cell.angle_beta   90.00
_cell.angle_gamma   90.00
#
_symmetry.space_group_name_H-M   'P 1'
#
loop_
_entity.id
_entity.type
_entity.pdbx_description
1 polymer ?
#
loop_
_entity_poly.entity_id
_entity_poly.type
_entity_poly.pdbx_seq_one_letter_code
_entity_poly.pdbx_strand_id
1 'polypeptide(L)'
;FGLTYDEVLKTEWLVYLDTLASFIGAKPSVLGLLCTDPKLALTIFFGPCSPFQFRLEGPGRWQGARQAILTQWDRVIKPTRTRVPAGYSSSFPSLLVVGFLLLLAAVIFGFK
;
A
#
# COMPACT_ATOMS: atom_id res chain seq x y z
N PHE A 1 10.46 19.58 -35.41
CA PHE A 1 10.44 18.49 -34.41
C PHE A 1 11.24 18.95 -33.21
N GLY A 2 10.60 19.76 -32.36
CA GLY A 2 11.25 20.39 -31.21
C GLY A 2 11.13 19.48 -30.00
N LEU A 3 12.26 19.13 -29.40
CA LEU A 3 12.28 18.54 -28.07
C LEU A 3 11.93 19.65 -27.08
N THR A 4 10.80 19.52 -26.39
CA THR A 4 10.46 20.34 -25.23
C THR A 4 11.45 20.01 -24.12
N TYR A 5 12.30 20.97 -23.75
CA TYR A 5 13.35 20.78 -22.73
C TYR A 5 12.79 20.32 -21.37
N ASP A 6 11.50 20.57 -21.11
CA ASP A 6 10.80 20.17 -19.89
C ASP A 6 10.61 18.65 -19.74
N GLU A 7 10.78 17.87 -20.82
CA GLU A 7 10.55 16.42 -20.80
C GLU A 7 11.83 15.58 -20.69
N VAL A 8 13.01 16.21 -20.79
CA VAL A 8 14.30 15.51 -20.87
C VAL A 8 14.57 14.63 -19.64
N LEU A 9 14.10 15.04 -18.46
CA LEU A 9 14.28 14.32 -17.19
C LEU A 9 12.97 13.68 -16.68
N LYS A 10 11.91 13.68 -17.48
CA LYS A 10 10.61 13.18 -17.06
C LYS A 10 10.66 11.66 -16.96
N THR A 11 10.30 11.13 -15.79
CA THR A 11 10.24 9.70 -15.55
C THR A 11 9.08 9.34 -14.64
N GLU A 12 8.56 8.13 -14.80
CA GLU A 12 7.53 7.59 -13.94
C GLU A 12 8.14 7.22 -12.59
N TRP A 13 7.75 7.96 -11.55
CA TRP A 13 8.32 7.86 -10.20
C TRP A 13 8.38 6.42 -9.68
N LEU A 14 7.28 5.68 -9.78
CA LEU A 14 7.19 4.32 -9.26
C LEU A 14 8.12 3.36 -10.01
N VAL A 15 8.12 3.44 -11.34
CA VAL A 15 8.96 2.59 -12.21
C VAL A 15 10.44 2.89 -11.96
N TYR A 16 10.80 4.17 -11.86
CA TYR A 16 12.16 4.60 -11.58
C TYR A 16 12.67 4.04 -10.24
N LEU A 17 11.89 4.22 -9.17
CA LEU A 17 12.26 3.71 -7.84
C LEU A 17 12.34 2.20 -7.80
N ASP A 18 11.37 1.49 -8.40
CA ASP A 18 11.40 0.03 -8.44
C ASP A 18 12.60 -0.51 -9.21
N THR A 19 12.98 0.17 -10.30
CA THR A 19 14.16 -0.20 -11.11
C THR A 19 15.43 -0.06 -10.27
N LEU A 20 15.61 1.07 -9.59
CA LEU A 20 16.75 1.29 -8.70
C LEU A 20 16.77 0.30 -7.53
N ALA A 21 15.63 0.10 -6.88
CA ALA A 21 15.49 -0.83 -5.76
C ALA A 21 15.75 -2.28 -6.19
N SER A 22 15.38 -2.65 -7.42
CA SER A 22 15.68 -3.97 -7.99
C SER A 22 17.18 -4.15 -8.20
N PHE A 23 17.90 -3.14 -8.70
CA PHE A 23 19.35 -3.22 -8.90
C PHE A 23 20.13 -3.46 -7.60
N ILE A 24 19.65 -2.91 -6.47
CA ILE A 24 20.27 -3.09 -5.16
C ILE A 24 19.66 -4.24 -4.34
N GLY A 25 18.65 -4.94 -4.87
CA GLY A 25 17.94 -6.00 -4.16
C GLY A 25 17.12 -5.53 -2.95
N ALA A 26 16.69 -4.27 -2.94
CA ALA A 26 15.84 -3.67 -1.89
C ALA A 26 14.36 -3.61 -2.26
N LYS A 27 13.99 -4.04 -3.49
CA LYS A 27 12.60 -4.12 -3.93
C LYS A 27 11.88 -5.26 -3.19
N PRO A 28 10.84 -4.96 -2.39
CA PRO A 28 10.12 -5.99 -1.65
C PRO A 28 9.30 -6.87 -2.62
N SER A 29 9.38 -8.19 -2.44
CA SER A 29 8.55 -9.12 -3.22
C SER A 29 7.14 -9.21 -2.62
N VAL A 30 6.14 -8.59 -3.27
CA VAL A 30 4.76 -8.55 -2.72
C VAL A 30 4.19 -9.95 -2.50
N LEU A 31 4.42 -10.89 -3.42
CA LEU A 31 3.97 -12.28 -3.29
C LEU A 31 4.69 -13.03 -2.15
N GLY A 32 6.00 -12.84 -2.01
CA GLY A 32 6.77 -13.43 -0.90
C GLY A 32 6.34 -12.84 0.45
N LEU A 33 6.04 -11.55 0.47
CA LEU A 33 5.52 -10.86 1.64
C LEU A 33 4.10 -11.32 1.98
N LEU A 34 3.27 -11.63 0.99
CA LEU A 34 1.91 -12.16 1.23
C LEU A 34 1.95 -13.50 1.98
N CYS A 35 2.94 -14.34 1.68
CA CYS A 35 3.14 -15.62 2.37
C CYS A 35 3.71 -15.48 3.79
N THR A 36 4.46 -14.42 4.08
CA THR A 36 5.17 -14.24 5.38
C THR A 36 4.48 -13.25 6.32
N ASP A 37 4.03 -12.11 5.80
CA ASP A 37 3.28 -11.08 6.50
C ASP A 37 2.16 -10.51 5.61
N PRO A 38 0.99 -11.19 5.56
CA PRO A 38 -0.11 -10.81 4.67
C PRO A 38 -0.65 -9.40 4.98
N LYS A 39 -0.61 -8.97 6.25
CA LYS A 39 -1.05 -7.63 6.64
C LYS A 39 -0.16 -6.55 6.02
N LEU A 40 1.15 -6.74 6.08
CA LEU A 40 2.10 -5.81 5.48
C LEU A 40 1.98 -5.82 3.96
N ALA A 41 1.87 -7.00 3.33
CA ALA A 41 1.72 -7.14 1.88
C ALA A 41 0.48 -6.41 1.35
N LEU A 42 -0.68 -6.58 1.99
CA LEU A 42 -1.91 -5.87 1.62
C LEU A 42 -1.78 -4.36 1.82
N THR A 43 -1.10 -3.93 2.89
CA THR A 43 -0.85 -2.49 3.15
C THR A 43 0.07 -1.88 2.10
N ILE A 44 1.04 -2.63 1.58
CA ILE A 44 1.96 -2.15 0.54
C ILE A 44 1.28 -2.14 -0.83
N PHE A 45 0.49 -3.17 -1.15
CA PHE A 45 -0.15 -3.32 -2.45
C PHE A 45 -1.36 -2.39 -2.64
N PHE A 46 -2.23 -2.29 -1.63
CA PHE A 46 -3.43 -1.45 -1.70
C PHE A 46 -3.28 -0.09 -1.02
N GLY A 47 -2.24 0.09 -0.21
CA GLY A 47 -1.96 1.35 0.46
C GLY A 47 -1.03 2.27 -0.33
N PRO A 48 -0.66 3.41 0.25
CA PRO A 48 0.26 4.33 -0.38
C PRO A 48 1.67 3.73 -0.50
N CYS A 49 2.32 3.96 -1.63
CA CYS A 49 3.74 3.66 -1.82
C CYS A 49 4.58 4.64 -1.01
N SER A 50 5.03 4.19 0.18
CA SER A 50 5.86 5.00 1.08
C SER A 50 7.34 4.59 0.96
N PRO A 51 8.29 5.53 1.14
CA PRO A 51 9.72 5.23 0.98
C PRO A 51 10.24 4.19 1.99
N PHE A 52 9.51 3.94 3.07
CA PHE A 52 9.82 2.89 4.05
C PHE A 52 9.80 1.48 3.44
N GLN A 53 9.06 1.27 2.34
CA GLN A 53 8.95 -0.02 1.65
C GLN A 53 10.30 -0.50 1.10
N PHE A 54 11.11 0.42 0.58
CA PHE A 54 12.45 0.13 0.04
C PHE A 54 13.52 -0.09 1.12
N ARG A 55 13.14 -0.05 2.41
CA ARG A 55 14.01 -0.36 3.55
C ARG A 55 13.57 -1.64 4.28
N LEU A 56 12.64 -2.41 3.72
CA LEU A 56 12.16 -3.66 4.29
C LEU A 56 13.14 -4.82 4.08
N GLU A 57 13.79 -4.84 2.92
CA GLU A 57 14.69 -5.89 2.45
C GLU A 57 15.94 -5.26 1.82
N GLY A 58 16.94 -6.08 1.49
CA GLY A 58 18.18 -5.61 0.86
C GLY A 58 19.19 -4.94 1.81
N PRO A 59 20.27 -4.37 1.24
CA PRO A 59 21.30 -3.67 2.00
C PRO A 59 20.75 -2.39 2.63
N GLY A 60 21.10 -2.13 3.89
CA GLY A 60 20.60 -0.96 4.62
C GLY A 60 19.15 -1.07 5.08
N ARG A 61 18.66 -2.32 5.27
CA ARG A 61 17.38 -2.64 5.91
C ARG A 61 17.21 -1.89 7.23
N TRP A 62 16.04 -1.30 7.43
CA TRP A 62 15.68 -0.63 8.67
C TRP A 62 14.67 -1.45 9.47
N GLN A 63 15.02 -1.84 10.69
CA GLN A 63 14.15 -2.64 11.55
C GLN A 63 12.79 -1.96 11.83
N GLY A 64 12.75 -0.62 11.87
CA GLY A 64 11.53 0.16 12.09
C GLY A 64 10.62 0.29 10.87
N ALA A 65 11.05 -0.14 9.67
CA ALA A 65 10.32 0.10 8.42
C ALA A 65 8.89 -0.47 8.46
N ARG A 66 8.74 -1.70 8.96
CA ARG A 66 7.43 -2.35 9.11
C ARG A 66 6.48 -1.52 9.98
N GLN A 67 6.94 -1.13 11.16
CA GLN A 67 6.12 -0.35 12.09
C GLN A 67 5.78 1.01 11.50
N ALA A 68 6.73 1.66 10.81
CA ALA A 68 6.52 2.94 10.16
C ALA A 68 5.43 2.88 9.08
N ILE A 69 5.39 1.82 8.26
CA ILE A 69 4.36 1.63 7.24
C ILE A 69 2.98 1.44 7.88
N LEU A 70 2.88 0.58 8.90
CA LEU A 70 1.60 0.27 9.54
C LEU A 70 1.01 1.45 10.32
N THR A 71 1.86 2.29 10.92
CA THR A 71 1.45 3.47 11.71
C THR A 71 1.45 4.77 10.91
N GLN A 72 1.60 4.70 9.59
CA GLN A 72 1.72 5.90 8.75
C GLN A 72 0.47 6.79 8.84
N TRP A 73 -0.72 6.19 8.80
CA TRP A 73 -1.99 6.93 8.86
C TRP A 73 -2.20 7.56 10.23
N ASP A 74 -1.80 6.89 11.30
CA ASP A 74 -1.84 7.46 12.65
C ASP A 74 -1.03 8.76 12.71
N ARG A 75 0.16 8.79 12.10
CA ARG A 75 1.01 10.00 12.06
C ARG A 75 0.44 11.10 11.17
N VAL A 76 -0.22 10.74 10.06
CA VAL A 76 -0.85 11.72 9.16
C VAL A 76 -2.08 12.35 9.81
N ILE A 77 -2.87 11.56 10.54
CA ILE A 77 -4.11 12.01 11.19
C ILE A 77 -3.84 12.73 12.52
N LYS A 78 -2.80 12.33 13.27
CA LYS A 78 -2.48 12.92 14.58
C LYS A 78 -2.43 14.45 14.61
N PRO A 79 -1.77 15.17 13.67
CA PRO A 79 -1.75 16.63 13.69
C PRO A 79 -3.08 17.26 13.29
N THR A 80 -3.91 16.57 12.48
CA THR A 80 -5.19 17.11 12.00
C THR A 80 -6.35 16.81 12.93
N ARG A 81 -6.25 15.75 13.75
CA ARG A 81 -7.29 15.34 14.71
C ARG A 81 -7.08 15.99 16.08
N THR A 82 -7.25 17.31 16.16
CA THR A 82 -7.14 18.09 17.40
C THR A 82 -8.34 17.94 18.34
N ARG A 83 -9.44 17.32 17.88
CA ARG A 83 -10.65 17.05 18.67
C ARG A 83 -11.08 15.60 18.53
N VAL A 84 -11.46 14.96 19.65
CA VAL A 84 -12.05 13.62 19.67
C VAL A 84 -13.58 13.75 19.69
N PRO A 85 -14.31 13.32 18.64
CA PRO A 85 -15.77 13.32 18.67
C PRO A 85 -16.29 12.26 19.65
N ALA A 86 -17.46 12.50 20.25
CA ALA A 86 -18.17 11.48 21.02
C ALA A 86 -18.41 10.24 20.14
N GLY A 87 -18.17 9.05 20.69
CA GLY A 87 -18.08 7.81 19.92
C GLY A 87 -19.36 7.49 19.14
N TYR A 88 -19.24 7.37 17.82
CA TYR A 88 -20.27 6.76 16.98
C TYR A 88 -19.94 5.27 16.79
N SER A 89 -20.81 4.40 17.28
CA SER A 89 -20.79 2.97 16.96
C SER A 89 -21.41 2.77 15.57
N SER A 90 -20.57 2.74 14.53
CA SER A 90 -21.04 2.36 13.19
C SER A 90 -21.15 0.84 13.09
N SER A 91 -22.32 0.29 13.46
CA SER A 91 -22.63 -1.14 13.37
C SER A 91 -23.17 -1.58 12.00
N PHE A 92 -23.13 -0.72 10.98
CA PHE A 92 -23.63 -1.07 9.66
C PHE A 92 -22.53 -1.71 8.81
N PRO A 93 -22.71 -2.95 8.30
CA PRO A 93 -21.79 -3.50 7.34
C PRO A 93 -21.79 -2.61 6.10
N SER A 94 -20.59 -2.28 5.60
CA SER A 94 -20.43 -1.55 4.35
C SER A 94 -21.22 -2.26 3.23
N LEU A 95 -22.07 -1.53 2.51
CA LEU A 95 -22.83 -2.06 1.36
C LEU A 95 -21.91 -2.73 0.32
N LEU A 96 -20.65 -2.29 0.22
CA LEU A 96 -19.64 -2.92 -0.64
C LEU A 96 -19.28 -4.34 -0.19
N VAL A 97 -19.25 -4.60 1.12
CA VAL A 97 -18.99 -5.94 1.67
C VAL A 97 -20.15 -6.87 1.38
N VAL A 98 -21.39 -6.37 1.56
CA VAL A 98 -22.60 -7.13 1.21
C VAL A 98 -22.64 -7.43 -0.30
N GLY A 99 -22.35 -6.42 -1.14
CA GLY A 99 -22.28 -6.59 -2.59
C GLY A 99 -21.20 -7.58 -3.03
N PHE A 100 -20.02 -7.54 -2.42
CA PHE A 100 -18.93 -8.49 -2.71
C PHE A 100 -19.33 -9.92 -2.36
N LEU A 101 -19.97 -10.15 -1.20
CA LEU A 101 -20.45 -11.47 -0.79
C LEU A 101 -21.53 -12.02 -1.72
N LEU A 102 -22.46 -11.16 -2.17
CA LEU A 102 -23.49 -11.56 -3.14
C LEU A 102 -22.89 -11.93 -4.50
N LEU A 103 -21.88 -11.20 -4.96
CA LEU A 103 -21.18 -11.48 -6.22
C LEU A 103 -20.41 -12.82 -6.12
N LEU A 104 -19.72 -13.05 -5.01
CA LEU A 104 -19.01 -14.31 -4.73
C LEU A 104 -19.98 -15.51 -4.71
N ALA A 105 -21.13 -15.36 -4.06
CA ALA A 105 -22.18 -16.37 -4.07
C ALA A 105 -22.71 -16.61 -5.49
N ALA A 106 -23.02 -15.56 -6.25
CA ALA A 106 -23.52 -15.70 -7.62
C ALA A 106 -22.51 -16.43 -8.54
N VAL A 107 -21.21 -16.22 -8.36
CA VAL A 107 -20.17 -16.97 -9.09
C VAL A 107 -20.14 -18.44 -8.62
N ILE A 108 -20.17 -18.72 -7.32
CA ILE A 108 -20.12 -20.11 -6.84
C ILE A 108 -21.37 -20.90 -7.27
N PHE A 109 -22.55 -20.28 -7.26
CA PHE A 109 -23.81 -20.92 -7.63
C PHE A 109 -24.11 -20.89 -9.13
N GLY A 110 -23.60 -19.92 -9.88
CA GLY A 110 -23.82 -19.79 -11.32
C GLY A 110 -22.93 -20.69 -12.18
N PHE A 111 -21.86 -21.24 -11.62
CA PHE A 111 -21.00 -22.22 -12.28
C PHE A 111 -21.36 -23.68 -11.90
N LYS A 112 -22.53 -23.89 -11.28
CA LYS A 112 -23.03 -25.21 -10.85
C LYS A 112 -24.24 -25.65 -11.68
#